data_AF-A0A5J6X1Y3-F1
#
_entry.id   AF-A0A5J6X1Y3-F1
#
_cell.length_a   1.000
_cell.length_b   1.000
_cell.length_c   1.000
_cell.angle_alpha   90.00
_cell.angle_beta   90.00
_cell.angle_gamma   90.00
#
_symmetry.space_group_name_H-M   'P 1'
#
loop_
_entity.id
_entity.type
_entity.pdbx_description
1 polymer ?
#
loop_
_entity_poly.entity_id
_entity_poly.type
_entity_poly.pdbx_seq_one_letter_code
_entity_poly.pdbx_strand_id
1 'polypeptide(L)' 'MQRPDPIDNAERQRRHVRRKQETHSRLQCWISNRHMEKLSQLGVALEDSQASLIEQAIDLLYHEELEREA' A
#
# COMPACT_ATOMS: atom_id res chain seq x y z
N MET A 1 -1.76 -22.14 21.42
CA MET A 1 -2.24 -20.91 20.76
C MET A 1 -1.10 -20.41 19.88
N GLN A 2 -1.04 -20.86 18.62
CA GLN A 2 0.01 -20.45 17.68
C GLN A 2 -0.31 -19.03 17.20
N ARG A 3 0.58 -18.08 17.50
CA ARG A 3 0.56 -16.75 16.88
C ARG A 3 0.81 -16.95 15.38
N PRO A 4 0.06 -16.33 14.47
CA PRO A 4 0.37 -16.44 13.05
C PRO A 4 1.77 -15.87 12.85
N ASP A 5 2.67 -16.68 12.30
CA ASP A 5 4.02 -16.24 11.97
C ASP A 5 3.93 -14.95 11.15
N PRO A 6 4.82 -13.97 11.38
CA PRO A 6 4.87 -12.78 10.57
C PRO A 6 5.14 -13.24 9.15
N ILE A 7 4.11 -13.19 8.30
CA ILE A 7 4.22 -13.47 6.87
C ILE A 7 5.43 -12.70 6.39
N ASP A 8 6.47 -13.43 5.99
CA ASP A 8 7.72 -12.94 5.44
C ASP A 8 7.39 -11.79 4.47
N ASN A 9 8.02 -10.63 4.62
CA ASN A 9 7.76 -9.46 3.80
C ASN A 9 7.83 -9.84 2.30
N ALA A 10 8.68 -10.81 1.95
CA ALA A 10 8.76 -11.37 0.61
C ALA A 10 7.47 -12.11 0.17
N GLU A 11 6.84 -12.88 1.05
CA GLU A 11 5.58 -13.59 0.80
C GLU A 11 4.41 -12.61 0.63
N ARG A 12 4.41 -11.54 1.44
CA ARG A 12 3.43 -10.45 1.35
C ARG A 12 3.55 -9.71 0.03
N GLN A 13 4.79 -9.40 -0.36
CA GLN A 13 5.10 -8.76 -1.64
C GLN A 13 4.73 -9.64 -2.83
N ARG A 14 5.01 -10.95 -2.77
CA ARG A 14 4.59 -11.91 -3.83
C ARG A 14 3.08 -11.92 -4.03
N ARG A 15 2.30 -11.93 -2.94
CA ARG A 15 0.83 -11.91 -3.02
C ARG A 15 0.30 -10.59 -3.56
N HIS A 16 0.92 -9.48 -3.19
CA HIS A 16 0.56 -8.14 -3.68
C HIS A 16 0.81 -8.02 -5.20
N VAL A 17 2.00 -8.42 -5.68
CA VAL A 17 2.34 -8.44 -7.10
C VAL A 17 1.39 -9.31 -7.91
N ARG A 18 1.04 -10.50 -7.40
CA ARG A 18 0.13 -11.42 -8.09
C ARG A 18 -1.27 -10.83 -8.27
N ARG A 19 -1.85 -10.22 -7.23
CA ARG A 19 -3.18 -9.57 -7.33
C ARG A 19 -3.17 -8.41 -8.32
N LYS A 20 -2.09 -7.61 -8.33
CA LYS A 20 -1.92 -6.47 -9.25
C LYS A 20 -1.89 -6.87 -10.72
N GLN A 21 -1.22 -7.98 -11.06
CA GLN A 21 -1.12 -8.43 -12.46
C GLN A 21 -2.47 -8.84 -13.06
N GLU A 22 -3.42 -9.28 -12.23
CA GLU A 22 -4.72 -9.77 -12.69
C GLU A 22 -5.71 -8.63 -13.02
N THR A 23 -5.47 -7.39 -12.57
CA THR A 23 -6.44 -6.27 -12.64
C THR A 23 -5.94 -4.97 -13.28
N HIS A 24 -4.70 -4.90 -13.79
CA HIS A 24 -4.04 -3.60 -13.99
C HIS A 24 -4.47 -2.81 -15.25
N SER A 25 -5.36 -1.85 -15.06
CA SER A 25 -5.33 -0.57 -15.79
C SER A 25 -4.31 0.36 -15.12
N ARG A 26 -3.36 0.93 -15.87
CA ARG A 26 -2.36 1.87 -15.32
C ARG A 26 -3.00 3.19 -14.93
N LEU A 27 -3.16 3.44 -13.64
CA LEU A 27 -3.54 4.75 -13.10
C LEU A 27 -2.35 5.73 -13.22
N GLN A 28 -2.57 6.85 -13.91
CA GLN A 28 -1.65 8.00 -13.88
C GLN A 28 -2.12 8.94 -12.78
N CYS A 29 -1.32 9.06 -11.71
CA CYS A 29 -1.61 9.97 -10.61
C CYS A 29 -0.68 11.19 -10.67
N TRP A 30 -1.25 12.38 -10.52
CA TRP A 30 -0.49 13.61 -10.35
C TRP A 30 -0.25 13.86 -8.86
N ILE A 31 0.96 13.56 -8.41
CA ILE A 31 1.40 13.81 -7.03
C ILE A 31 2.43 14.94 -7.07
N SER A 32 2.31 15.91 -6.16
CA SER A 32 3.30 17.00 -6.08
C SER A 32 4.67 16.47 -5.66
N ASN A 33 5.75 17.11 -6.14
CA ASN A 33 7.13 16.68 -5.84
C ASN A 33 7.39 16.54 -4.33
N ARG A 34 6.83 17.45 -3.50
CA ARG A 34 6.94 17.38 -2.04
C ARG A 34 6.37 16.09 -1.47
N HIS A 35 5.27 15.58 -2.00
CA HIS A 35 4.66 14.34 -1.52
C HIS A 35 5.39 13.12 -2.08
N MET A 36 5.94 13.19 -3.30
CA MET A 36 6.81 12.15 -3.84
C MET A 36 8.06 11.93 -2.99
N GLU A 37 8.70 13.01 -2.54
CA GLU A 37 9.87 12.92 -1.64
C GLU A 37 9.53 12.27 -0.31
N LYS A 38 8.42 12.69 0.32
CA LYS A 38 7.95 12.09 1.58
C LYS A 38 7.59 10.61 1.41
N LEU A 39 6.88 10.27 0.34
CA LEU A 39 6.50 8.89 0.04
C LEU A 39 7.73 8.02 -0.23
N SER A 40 8.74 8.56 -0.90
CA SER A 40 10.03 7.88 -1.11
C SER A 40 10.75 7.59 0.20
N GLN A 41 10.87 8.60 1.07
CA GLN A 41 11.48 8.44 2.41
C GLN A 41 10.72 7.42 3.26
N LEU A 42 9.38 7.44 3.19
CA LEU A 42 8.53 6.50 3.91
C LEU A 42 8.72 5.06 3.39
N GLY A 43 8.82 4.87 2.07
CA GLY A 43 9.11 3.57 1.47
C GLY A 43 10.44 2.98 1.94
N VAL A 44 11.48 3.81 2.05
CA VAL A 44 12.78 3.37 2.60
C VAL A 44 12.65 2.99 4.08
N ALA A 45 12.00 3.82 4.89
CA ALA A 45 11.88 3.59 6.33
C ALA A 45 11.06 2.35 6.69
N LEU A 46 10.07 2.00 5.85
CA LEU A 46 9.19 0.85 6.06
C LEU A 46 9.62 -0.39 5.26
N GLU A 47 10.72 -0.30 4.51
CA GLU A 47 11.16 -1.35 3.58
C GLU A 47 10.04 -1.80 2.62
N ASP A 48 9.23 -0.85 2.16
CA ASP A 48 8.05 -1.09 1.32
C ASP A 48 8.07 -0.21 0.05
N SER A 49 7.29 -0.60 -0.94
CA SER A 49 7.15 0.10 -2.21
C SER A 49 6.17 1.26 -2.12
N GLN A 50 6.44 2.34 -2.88
CA GLN A 50 5.53 3.49 -2.97
C GLN A 50 4.11 3.08 -3.39
N ALA A 51 3.97 2.09 -4.27
CA ALA A 51 2.68 1.58 -4.73
C ALA A 51 1.89 0.93 -3.57
N SER A 52 2.53 0.03 -2.83
CA SER A 52 1.94 -0.63 -1.65
C SER A 52 1.47 0.40 -0.61
N LEU A 53 2.30 1.41 -0.34
CA LEU A 53 1.96 2.47 0.62
C LEU A 53 0.78 3.33 0.17
N ILE A 54 0.69 3.66 -1.13
CA ILE A 54 -0.46 4.39 -1.68
C ILE A 54 -1.74 3.56 -1.52
N GLU A 55 -1.68 2.25 -1.79
CA GLU A 55 -2.85 1.37 -1.65
C GLU A 55 -3.31 1.25 -0.20
N GLN A 56 -2.38 1.04 0.73
CA GLN A 56 -2.70 1.01 2.16
C GLN A 56 -3.35 2.33 2.61
N ALA A 57 -2.85 3.47 2.13
CA ALA A 57 -3.44 4.77 2.44
C ALA A 57 -4.86 4.92 1.87
N ILE A 58 -5.12 4.40 0.66
CA ILE A 58 -6.47 4.39 0.07
C ILE A 58 -7.40 3.51 0.91
N ASP A 59 -6.98 2.31 1.29
CA ASP A 59 -7.78 1.39 2.11
C ASP A 59 -8.13 2.01 3.47
N LEU A 60 -7.15 2.64 4.13
CA LEU A 60 -7.34 3.33 5.40
C LEU A 60 -8.34 4.50 5.27
N LEU A 61 -8.14 5.36 4.27
CA LEU A 61 -9.02 6.50 4.05
C LEU A 61 -10.45 6.04 3.74
N TYR A 62 -10.61 5.02 2.90
CA TYR A 62 -11.92 4.48 2.56
C TYR A 62 -12.65 3.92 3.78
N HIS A 63 -11.92 3.19 4.64
CA HIS A 63 -12.48 2.68 5.88
C HIS A 63 -12.93 3.79 6.83
N GLU A 64 -12.11 4.83 7.02
CA GLU A 64 -12.46 5.99 7.85
C GLU A 64 -13.70 6.73 7.34
N GLU A 65 -13.84 6.92 6.02
CA GLU A 65 -15.02 7.56 5.45
C GLU A 65 -16.28 6.71 5.61
N LEU A 66 -16.20 5.38 5.40
CA LEU A 66 -17.33 4.48 5.63
C LEU A 66 -17.78 4.46 7.10
N GLU A 67 -16.84 4.52 8.04
CA GLU A 67 -17.16 4.62 9.46
C GLU A 67 -17.78 5.96 9.84
N ARG A 68 -17.48 7.05 9.12
CA ARG A 68 -18.09 8.36 9.33
C ARG A 68 -19.51 8.47 8.78
N GLU A 69 -19.85 7.69 7.75
CA GLU A 69 -21.18 7.67 7.12
C GLU A 69 -22.18 6.73 7.82
N ALA A 70 -21.72 5.91 8.78
CA ALA A 70 -22.53 4.94 9.54
C ALA A 70 -23.10 5.52 10.85
#